data_AF-A0A4B0GTM8-F1
#
_entry.id   AF-A0A4B0GTM8-F1
#
_cell.length_a   1.000
_cell.length_b   1.000
_cell.length_c   1.000
_cell.angle_alpha   90.00
_cell.angle_beta   90.00
_cell.angle_gamma   90.00
#
_symmetry.space_group_name_H-M   'P 1'
#
loop_
_entity.id
_entity.type
_entity.pdbx_description
1 polymer ?
#
loop_
_entity_poly.entity_id
_entity_poly.type
_entity_poly.pdbx_seq_one_letter_code
_entity_poly.pdbx_strand_id
1 'polypeptide(L)' 'MLKKRKLETNHDELLEEIKSIEKLLMKTNSLIADEFNFEEHLIEYMDTLFYSDVGVHPDQIYLIGKMDCGREIRLSLYRS' A
#
# COMPACT_ATOMS: atom_id res chain seq x y z
N MET A 1 -20.35 34.68 -29.78
CA MET A 1 -19.10 34.68 -28.98
C MET A 1 -19.30 34.39 -27.49
N LEU A 2 -20.38 34.84 -26.84
CA LEU A 2 -20.63 34.58 -25.39
C LEU A 2 -20.72 33.10 -25.00
N LYS A 3 -21.32 32.23 -25.85
CA LYS A 3 -21.45 30.80 -25.55
C LYS A 3 -20.12 30.04 -25.50
N LYS A 4 -19.13 30.45 -26.31
CA LYS A 4 -17.81 29.83 -26.36
C LYS A 4 -17.00 30.14 -25.09
N ARG A 5 -16.98 31.41 -24.67
CA ARG A 5 -16.32 31.83 -23.42
C ARG A 5 -16.91 31.15 -22.19
N LYS A 6 -18.23 30.99 -22.12
CA LYS A 6 -18.87 30.28 -21.00
C LYS A 6 -18.48 28.80 -20.97
N LEU A 7 -18.30 28.17 -22.12
CA LEU A 7 -17.80 26.80 -22.22
C LEU A 7 -16.34 26.70 -21.78
N GLU A 8 -15.50 27.66 -22.15
CA GLU A 8 -14.09 27.73 -21.76
C GLU A 8 -13.95 27.94 -20.24
N THR A 9 -14.72 28.85 -19.63
CA THR A 9 -14.73 29.04 -18.17
C THR A 9 -15.19 27.80 -17.43
N ASN A 10 -16.27 27.15 -17.88
CA ASN A 10 -16.74 25.91 -17.27
C ASN A 10 -15.71 24.77 -17.41
N HIS A 11 -14.95 24.74 -18.51
CA HIS A 11 -13.89 23.75 -18.70
C HIS A 11 -12.74 23.96 -17.72
N ASP A 12 -12.32 25.21 -17.52
CA ASP A 12 -11.26 25.56 -16.58
C ASP A 12 -11.66 25.25 -15.13
N GLU A 13 -12.92 25.54 -14.75
CA GLU A 13 -13.47 25.19 -13.43
C GLU A 13 -13.46 23.67 -13.19
N LEU A 14 -13.91 22.88 -14.19
CA LEU A 14 -13.88 21.42 -14.09
C LEU A 14 -12.46 20.86 -14.00
N LEU A 15 -11.48 21.46 -14.70
CA LEU A 15 -10.08 21.06 -14.60
C LEU A 15 -9.50 21.31 -13.21
N GLU A 16 -9.85 22.43 -12.58
CA GLU A 16 -9.41 22.72 -11.21
C GLU A 16 -10.07 21.78 -10.18
N GLU A 17 -11.35 21.43 -10.37
CA GLU A 17 -12.00 20.41 -9.54
C GLU A 17 -11.33 19.04 -9.69
N ILE A 18 -11.02 18.61 -10.91
CA ILE A 18 -10.32 17.34 -11.16
C ILE A 18 -8.95 17.32 -10.47
N LYS A 19 -8.15 18.39 -10.61
CA LYS A 19 -6.84 18.50 -9.93
C LYS A 19 -6.96 18.45 -8.41
N SER A 20 -8.01 19.05 -7.86
CA SER A 20 -8.30 19.02 -6.43
C SER A 20 -8.62 17.60 -5.95
N ILE A 21 -9.46 16.88 -6.71
CA ILE A 21 -9.80 15.48 -6.43
C ILE A 21 -8.57 14.57 -6.53
N GLU A 22 -7.72 14.75 -7.55
CA GLU A 22 -6.48 13.98 -7.70
C GLU A 22 -5.54 14.16 -6.51
N LYS A 23 -5.37 15.41 -6.04
CA LYS A 23 -4.58 15.69 -4.83
C LYS A 23 -5.15 15.04 -3.58
N LEU A 24 -6.48 15.06 -3.44
CA LEU A 24 -7.16 14.39 -2.33
C LEU A 24 -6.89 12.89 -2.36
N LEU A 25 -7.02 12.25 -3.53
CA LEU A 25 -6.77 10.82 -3.71
C LEU A 25 -5.32 10.45 -3.40
N MET A 26 -4.34 11.24 -3.87
CA MET A 26 -2.93 11.02 -3.54
C MET A 26 -2.66 11.11 -2.04
N LYS A 27 -3.26 12.10 -1.37
CA LYS A 27 -3.14 12.27 0.08
C LYS A 27 -3.81 11.13 0.85
N THR A 28 -4.97 10.66 0.40
CA THR A 28 -5.64 9.50 1.02
C THR A 28 -4.81 8.24 0.81
N ASN A 29 -4.24 8.02 -0.37
CA ASN A 29 -3.34 6.88 -0.63
C ASN A 29 -2.06 6.95 0.23
N SER A 30 -1.49 8.14 0.42
CA SER A 30 -0.33 8.29 1.31
C SER A 30 -0.72 8.03 2.76
N LEU A 31 -1.86 8.53 3.23
CA LEU A 31 -2.36 8.25 4.58
C LEU A 31 -2.63 6.76 4.80
N ILE A 32 -3.24 6.07 3.83
CA ILE A 32 -3.45 4.62 3.91
C ILE A 32 -2.11 3.88 3.92
N ALA A 33 -1.15 4.30 3.10
CA ALA A 33 0.19 3.71 3.09
C ALA A 33 0.98 3.98 4.38
N ASP A 34 0.77 5.14 5.01
CA ASP A 34 1.40 5.54 6.26
C ASP A 34 0.73 4.86 7.49
N GLU A 35 -0.60 4.65 7.46
CA GLU A 35 -1.36 3.98 8.53
C GLU A 35 -1.28 2.45 8.43
N PHE A 36 -1.10 1.89 7.24
CA PHE A 36 -1.02 0.45 7.03
C PHE A 36 0.43 -0.02 6.96
N ASN A 37 1.01 -0.27 8.14
CA ASN A 37 2.27 -0.99 8.25
C ASN A 37 2.06 -2.47 7.89
N PHE A 38 2.03 -2.76 6.59
CA PHE A 38 1.83 -4.11 6.05
C PHE A 38 2.85 -5.11 6.60
N GLU A 39 4.10 -4.68 6.81
CA GLU A 39 5.17 -5.52 7.36
C GLU A 39 4.81 -6.00 8.76
N GLU A 40 4.39 -5.09 9.64
CA GLU A 40 4.02 -5.39 11.03
C GLU A 40 2.77 -6.28 11.13
N HIS A 41 1.74 -5.98 10.34
CA HIS A 41 0.52 -6.80 10.32
C HIS A 41 0.78 -8.20 9.75
N LEU A 42 1.66 -8.31 8.75
CA LEU A 42 2.06 -9.61 8.19
C LEU A 42 2.84 -10.44 9.22
N ILE A 43 3.73 -9.82 10.00
CA ILE A 43 4.45 -10.48 11.08
C ILE A 43 3.48 -11.00 12.14
N GLU A 44 2.58 -10.14 12.64
CA GLU A 44 1.60 -10.49 13.67
C GLU A 44 0.69 -11.64 13.21
N TYR A 45 0.22 -11.58 11.96
CA TYR A 45 -0.61 -12.63 11.38
C TYR A 45 0.12 -13.97 11.28
N MET A 46 1.37 -13.97 10.80
CA MET A 46 2.19 -15.19 10.67
C MET A 46 2.57 -15.78 12.03
N ASP A 47 2.91 -14.94 13.01
CA ASP A 47 3.19 -15.34 14.39
C ASP A 47 1.96 -16.01 15.02
N THR A 48 0.80 -15.37 14.91
CA THR A 48 -0.48 -15.91 15.43
C THR A 48 -0.85 -17.23 14.77
N LEU A 49 -0.68 -17.34 13.45
CA LEU A 49 -0.97 -18.56 12.71
C LEU A 49 -0.06 -19.72 13.17
N PHE A 50 1.24 -19.45 13.32
CA PHE A 50 2.20 -20.45 13.77
C PHE A 50 1.93 -20.88 15.22
N TYR A 51 1.66 -19.93 16.12
CA TYR A 51 1.29 -20.22 17.51
C TYR A 51 0.00 -21.07 17.59
N SER A 52 -0.98 -20.78 16.74
CA SER A 52 -2.24 -21.53 16.71
C SER A 52 -2.05 -23.00 16.30
N ASP A 53 -1.04 -23.29 15.48
CA ASP A 53 -0.74 -24.64 15.00
C ASP A 53 0.20 -25.41 15.96
N VAL A 54 1.24 -24.75 16.48
CA VAL A 54 2.35 -25.40 17.21
C VAL A 54 2.31 -25.12 18.72
N GLY A 55 1.54 -24.12 19.18
CA GLY A 55 1.42 -23.73 20.58
C GLY A 55 2.60 -22.92 21.14
N VAL A 56 3.51 -22.48 20.28
CA VAL A 56 4.69 -21.65 20.61
C VAL A 56 4.92 -20.60 19.53
N HIS A 57 5.50 -19.46 19.90
CA HIS A 57 5.85 -18.41 18.94
C HIS A 57 7.12 -18.80 18.15
N PRO A 58 7.21 -18.47 16.86
CA PRO A 58 8.41 -18.71 16.07
C PRO A 58 9.57 -17.82 16.52
N ASP A 59 10.79 -18.35 16.55
CA ASP A 59 11.99 -17.54 16.81
C ASP A 59 12.25 -16.53 15.69
N GLN A 60 11.95 -16.92 14.44
CA GLN A 60 12.17 -16.10 13.24
C GLN A 60 11.11 -16.37 12.14
N ILE A 61 10.68 -15.33 11.45
CA ILE A 61 9.80 -15.39 10.29
C ILE A 61 10.55 -14.87 9.06
N TYR A 62 10.51 -15.65 7.97
CA TYR A 62 11.17 -15.33 6.71
C TYR A 62 10.19 -15.29 5.54
N LEU A 63 10.32 -14.30 4.66
CA LEU A 63 9.77 -14.37 3.30
C LEU A 63 10.75 -15.13 2.40
N ILE A 64 10.26 -16.19 1.75
CA ILE A 64 11.04 -16.99 0.82
C ILE A 64 10.52 -16.75 -0.59
N GLY A 65 11.38 -16.21 -1.46
CA GLY A 65 11.11 -16.07 -2.90
C GLY A 65 11.91 -17.11 -3.70
N LYS A 66 11.28 -17.77 -4.67
CA LYS A 66 11.95 -18.65 -5.63
C LYS A 66 12.10 -17.94 -6.97
N MET A 67 13.33 -17.87 -7.48
CA MET A 67 13.62 -17.36 -8.81
C MET A 67 13.51 -18.49 -9.85
N ASP A 68 13.24 -18.15 -11.11
CA ASP A 68 13.13 -19.13 -12.22
C ASP A 68 14.39 -20.00 -12.39
N CYS A 69 15.55 -19.49 -11.98
CA CYS A 69 16.83 -20.23 -11.98
C CYS A 69 17.00 -21.20 -10.80
N GLY A 70 15.96 -21.42 -9.98
CA GLY A 70 15.98 -22.31 -8.82
C GLY A 70 16.67 -21.72 -7.58
N ARG A 71 17.12 -20.46 -7.62
CA ARG A 71 17.68 -19.78 -6.45
C ARG A 71 16.57 -19.35 -5.49
N GLU A 72 16.77 -19.60 -4.20
CA GLU A 72 15.92 -19.10 -3.12
C GLU A 72 16.52 -17.83 -2.51
N ILE A 73 15.69 -16.81 -2.33
CA ILE A 73 16.02 -15.59 -1.58
C ILE A 73 15.23 -15.64 -0.27
N ARG A 74 15.91 -15.38 0.85
CA ARG A 74 15.31 -15.32 2.18
C ARG A 74 15.44 -13.92 2.74
N LEU A 75 14.32 -13.32 3.12
CA LEU A 75 14.27 -12.02 3.78
C LEU A 75 13.69 -12.20 5.19
N SER A 76 14.47 -11.84 6.22
CA SER A 76 13.98 -11.84 7.60
C SER A 76 12.96 -10.73 7.79
N LEU A 77 11.83 -11.04 8.44
CA LEU A 77 10.79 -10.05 8.77
C LEU A 77 10.97 -9.43 10.16
N TYR A 78 11.60 -10.11 11.12
CA TYR A 78 11.91 -9.46 12.40
C TYR A 78 13.05 -8.45 12.21
N ARG A 79 12.83 -7.21 12.67
CA ARG A 79 13.89 -6.20 12.77
C ARG A 79 14.65 -6.41 14.08
N SER A 80 15.95 -6.68 13.96
CA SER A 80 16.93 -6.65 15.05
C SER A 80 17.12 -5.25 15.62
#